data_AF-A0A1J5FEI6-F1
#
_entry.id   AF-A0A1J5FEI6-F1
#
_cell.length_a   1.000
_cell.length_b   1.000
_cell.length_c   1.000
_cell.angle_alpha   90.00
_cell.angle_beta   90.00
_cell.angle_gamma   90.00
#
_symmetry.space_group_name_H-M   'P 1'
#
loop_
_entity.id
_entity.type
_entity.pdbx_description
1 polymer ?
#
loop_
_entity_poly.entity_id
_entity_poly.type
_entity_poly.pdbx_seq_one_letter_code
_entity_poly.pdbx_strand_id
1 'polypeptide(L)' 'MKTIVEFIALDSVNRALQFYDKIIFKIQNISDNPYAYRKREDDEDLKELIFKGYTIPFEIDKKKNKIVILGIFNQNAWK' A
#
# COMPACT_ATOMS: atom_id res chain seq x y z
N MET A 1 8.03 0.84 -5.61
CA MET A 1 8.55 0.52 -4.26
C MET A 1 9.99 1.01 -4.06
N LYS A 2 10.96 0.57 -4.88
CA LYS A 2 12.39 0.94 -4.78
C LYS A 2 12.64 2.45 -4.57
N THR A 3 12.04 3.29 -5.41
CA THR A 3 12.16 4.76 -5.34
C THR A 3 11.75 5.37 -4.00
N ILE A 4 10.70 4.82 -3.34
CA ILE A 4 10.23 5.32 -2.04
C ILE A 4 11.22 4.96 -0.94
N VAL A 5 11.72 3.73 -0.96
CA VAL A 5 12.72 3.25 0.02
C VAL A 5 14.02 4.02 -0.13
N GLU A 6 14.48 4.24 -1.37
CA GLU A 6 15.66 5.06 -1.65
C GLU A 6 15.49 6.51 -1.17
N PHE A 7 14.32 7.11 -1.39
CA PHE A 7 14.02 8.45 -0.89
C PHE A 7 14.09 8.54 0.63
N ILE A 8 13.50 7.58 1.36
CA ILE A 8 13.57 7.53 2.83
C ILE A 8 15.01 7.28 3.30
N ALA A 9 15.79 6.49 2.55
CA ALA A 9 17.17 6.16 2.89
C ALA A 9 18.11 7.37 2.85
N LEU A 10 17.77 8.43 2.09
CA LEU A 10 18.51 9.69 2.08
C LEU A 10 18.60 10.34 3.47
N ASP A 11 17.57 10.15 4.29
CA ASP A 11 17.54 10.62 5.68
C ASP A 11 18.00 9.52 6.66
N SER A 12 17.57 8.27 6.45
CA SER A 12 18.05 7.15 7.26
C SER A 12 17.79 5.79 6.63
N VAL A 13 18.85 5.03 6.38
CA VAL A 13 18.78 3.64 5.89
C VAL A 13 17.96 2.76 6.84
N ASN A 14 18.16 2.88 8.15
CA ASN A 14 17.40 2.11 9.13
C ASN A 14 15.89 2.43 9.07
N ARG A 15 15.52 3.70 8.88
CA ARG A 15 14.11 4.08 8.71
C ARG A 15 13.54 3.51 7.40
N ALA A 16 14.33 3.48 6.34
CA ALA A 16 13.93 2.92 5.04
C ALA A 16 13.66 1.41 5.13
N LEU A 17 14.55 0.65 5.78
CA LEU A 17 14.36 -0.79 6.01
C LEU A 17 13.14 -1.06 6.90
N GLN A 18 13.01 -0.36 8.04
CA GLN A 18 11.85 -0.52 8.91
C GLN A 18 10.53 -0.13 8.22
N PHE A 19 10.56 0.85 7.32
CA PHE A 19 9.39 1.21 6.51
C PHE A 19 9.03 0.07 5.57
N TYR A 20 10.02 -0.49 4.86
CA TYR A 20 9.84 -1.61 3.95
C TYR A 20 9.28 -2.85 4.65
N ASP A 21 9.83 -3.24 5.80
CA ASP A 21 9.35 -4.43 6.51
C ASP A 21 7.90 -4.25 6.97
N LYS A 22 7.57 -3.08 7.53
CA LYS A 22 6.21 -2.79 8.02
C LYS A 22 5.18 -2.74 6.91
N ILE A 23 5.53 -2.18 5.76
CA ILE A 23 4.58 -2.06 4.64
C ILE A 23 4.38 -3.39 3.93
N ILE A 24 5.43 -4.20 3.75
CA ILE A 24 5.30 -5.57 3.22
C ILE A 24 4.44 -6.41 4.16
N PHE A 25 4.69 -6.36 5.47
CA PHE A 25 3.85 -7.04 6.45
C PHE A 25 2.38 -6.63 6.30
N LYS A 26 2.08 -5.33 6.22
CA LYS A 26 0.71 -4.85 6.04
C LYS A 26 0.08 -5.33 4.73
N ILE A 27 0.83 -5.33 3.63
CA ILE A 27 0.34 -5.81 2.32
C ILE A 27 0.00 -7.31 2.40
N GLN A 28 0.85 -8.10 3.04
CA GLN A 28 0.61 -9.55 3.21
C GLN A 28 -0.66 -9.82 4.04
N ASN A 29 -0.92 -9.03 5.08
CA ASN A 29 -2.12 -9.16 5.92
C ASN A 29 -3.40 -8.63 5.25
N ILE A 30 -3.35 -8.11 4.01
CA ILE A 30 -4.58 -7.70 3.30
C ILE A 30 -5.52 -8.89 3.10
N SER A 31 -4.98 -10.08 2.81
CA SER A 31 -5.78 -11.29 2.56
C SER A 31 -6.65 -11.71 3.73
N ASP A 32 -6.27 -11.37 4.95
CA ASP A 32 -6.95 -11.84 6.16
C ASP A 32 -8.30 -11.11 6.36
N ASN A 33 -8.37 -9.85 5.92
CA ASN A 33 -9.61 -9.07 5.93
C ASN A 33 -9.59 -7.95 4.87
N PRO A 34 -9.70 -8.28 3.58
CA PRO A 34 -9.49 -7.32 2.49
C PRO A 34 -10.58 -6.25 2.39
N TYR A 35 -11.76 -6.49 2.96
CA TYR A 35 -12.89 -5.55 2.92
C TYR A 35 -12.83 -4.49 4.03
N ALA A 36 -12.01 -4.68 5.07
CA ALA A 36 -11.84 -3.73 6.17
C ALA A 36 -11.07 -2.46 5.79
N TYR A 37 -10.44 -2.44 4.61
CA TYR A 37 -9.69 -1.30 4.11
C TYR A 37 -10.61 -0.23 3.50
N ARG A 38 -10.08 0.98 3.35
CA ARG A 38 -10.85 2.14 2.86
C ARG A 38 -11.32 1.88 1.44
N LYS A 39 -12.62 2.06 1.18
CA LYS A 39 -13.21 2.03 -0.17
C LYS A 39 -12.83 3.29 -0.94
N ARG A 40 -12.48 3.16 -2.22
CA ARG A 40 -12.36 4.30 -3.13
C ARG A 40 -13.62 4.33 -4.00
N GLU A 41 -14.37 5.43 -3.94
CA GLU A 41 -15.62 5.61 -4.71
C GLU A 41 -16.69 4.53 -4.41
N ASP A 42 -17.51 4.21 -5.41
CA ASP A 42 -18.63 3.26 -5.32
C ASP A 42 -18.22 1.81 -5.64
N ASP A 43 -16.97 1.55 -6.02
CA ASP A 43 -16.46 0.19 -6.25
C ASP A 43 -16.05 -0.49 -4.93
N GLU A 44 -16.74 -1.57 -4.55
CA GLU A 44 -16.48 -2.31 -3.31
C GLU A 44 -15.21 -3.16 -3.36
N ASP A 45 -14.71 -3.46 -4.56
CA ASP A 45 -13.53 -4.29 -4.76
C ASP A 45 -12.26 -3.45 -4.93
N LEU A 46 -12.40 -2.13 -5.13
CA LEU A 46 -11.30 -1.18 -5.14
C LEU A 46 -11.09 -0.54 -3.76
N LYS A 47 -9.94 -0.85 -3.16
CA LYS A 47 -9.64 -0.54 -1.76
C LYS A 47 -8.28 0.14 -1.62
N GLU A 48 -8.08 0.83 -0.50
CA GLU A 48 -6.84 1.53 -0.18
C GLU A 48 -6.31 1.14 1.20
N LEU A 49 -5.06 0.68 1.23
CA LEU A 49 -4.27 0.66 2.45
C LEU A 49 -3.57 2.02 2.60
N ILE A 50 -3.80 2.71 3.72
CA ILE A 50 -3.13 3.97 4.06
C ILE A 50 -2.10 3.70 5.16
N PHE A 51 -0.84 4.08 4.91
CA PHE A 51 0.25 3.90 5.86
C PHE A 51 1.25 5.04 5.81
N LYS A 52 1.38 5.79 6.91
CA LYS A 52 2.37 6.88 7.06
C LYS A 52 2.38 7.89 5.89
N GLY A 53 1.20 8.31 5.43
CA GLY A 53 1.07 9.25 4.31
C GLY A 53 1.23 8.63 2.92
N TYR A 54 1.49 7.31 2.82
CA TYR A 54 1.45 6.56 1.58
C TYR A 54 0.10 5.87 1.41
N THR A 55 -0.41 5.87 0.18
CA THR A 55 -1.60 5.13 -0.25
C THR A 55 -1.17 3.98 -1.14
N ILE A 56 -1.70 2.80 -0.85
CA ILE A 56 -1.49 1.55 -1.60
C ILE A 56 -2.87 1.11 -2.09
N PRO A 57 -3.29 1.53 -3.30
CA PRO A 57 -4.52 1.04 -3.90
C PRO A 57 -4.37 -0.43 -4.30
N PHE A 58 -5.41 -1.21 -4.06
CA PHE A 58 -5.48 -2.62 -4.45
C PHE A 58 -6.90 -3.00 -4.89
N GLU A 59 -6.96 -4.02 -5.73
CA GLU A 59 -8.20 -4.61 -6.23
C GLU A 59 -8.38 -6.03 -5.68
N ILE A 60 -9.61 -6.36 -5.30
CA ILE A 60 -10.02 -7.71 -4.93
C ILE A 60 -10.52 -8.42 -6.20
N ASP A 61 -9.64 -9.13 -6.91
CA ASP A 61 -10.02 -9.91 -8.10
C ASP A 61 -10.71 -11.21 -7.66
N LYS A 62 -12.04 -11.13 -7.51
CA LYS A 62 -12.90 -12.28 -7.15
C LYS A 62 -12.83 -13.41 -8.17
N LYS A 63 -12.63 -13.11 -9.46
CA LYS A 63 -12.58 -14.13 -10.51
C LYS A 63 -11.31 -14.99 -10.41
N LYS A 64 -10.19 -14.37 -10.04
CA LYS A 64 -8.90 -15.07 -9.88
C LYS A 64 -8.58 -15.43 -8.43
N ASN A 65 -9.44 -15.05 -7.47
CA ASN A 65 -9.24 -15.20 -6.03
C ASN A 65 -7.90 -14.63 -5.55
N LYS A 66 -7.60 -13.38 -5.93
CA LYS A 66 -6.32 -12.71 -5.64
C LYS A 66 -6.51 -11.25 -5.26
N ILE A 67 -5.60 -10.75 -4.43
CA ILE A 67 -5.43 -9.31 -4.20
C ILE A 67 -4.39 -8.80 -5.20
N VAL A 68 -4.75 -7.76 -5.96
CA VAL A 68 -3.85 -7.12 -6.93
C VAL A 68 -3.43 -5.76 -6.40
N ILE A 69 -2.15 -5.60 -6.07
CA ILE A 69 -1.61 -4.30 -5.68
C ILE A 69 -1.39 -3.44 -6.93
N LEU A 70 -2.04 -2.29 -7.00
CA LEU A 70 -2.00 -1.41 -8.16
C LEU A 70 -0.80 -0.45 -8.13
N GLY A 71 -0.30 -0.14 -6.93
CA GLY A 71 0.87 0.71 -6.78
C GLY A 71 1.03 1.23 -5.35
N ILE A 72 1.94 2.18 -5.20
CA ILE A 72 2.15 2.92 -3.95
C ILE A 72 2.55 4.36 -4.29
N PHE A 73 1.90 5.33 -3.66
CA PHE A 73 2.22 6.75 -3.85
C PHE A 73 2.08 7.51 -2.53
N ASN A 74 2.80 8.63 -2.40
CA ASN A 74 2.63 9.55 -1.28
C ASN A 74 1.46 10.50 -1.59
N GLN A 75 0.55 10.71 -0.63
CA GLN A 75 -0.60 11.59 -0.80
C GLN A 75 -0.20 13.06 -1.08
N ASN A 76 1.00 13.46 -0.67
CA ASN A 76 1.54 14.81 -0.90
C ASN A 76 2.24 14.98 -2.26
N ALA A 77 2.19 13.97 -3.14
CA ALA A 77 2.81 14.03 -4.47
C ALA A 77 1.89 14.61 -5.57
N TRP A 78 0.67 15.04 -5.24
CA TRP A 78 -0.12 15.89 -6.13
C TRP A 78 0.47 17.30 -6.12
N LYS A 79 1.20 17.63 -7.18
CA LYS A 79 1.58 18.99 -7.58
C LYS A 79 1.07 19.24 -8.98
#